data_AF-A0A383CSS7-F1
#
_entry.id   AF-A0A383CSS7-F1
#
_cell.length_a   1.000
_cell.length_b   1.000
_cell.length_c   1.000
_cell.angle_alpha   90.00
_cell.angle_beta   90.00
_cell.angle_gamma   90.00
#
_symmetry.space_group_name_H-M   'P 1'
#
loop_
_entity.id
_entity.type
_entity.pdbx_description
1 polymer ?
#
loop_
_entity_poly.entity_id
_entity_poly.type
_entity_poly.pdbx_seq_one_letter_code
_entity_poly.pdbx_strand_id
1 'polypeptide(L)' 'MKYLISLLFLFFINITSASVTTDLSAPSFELVDSHGKNISLSNFEGNTIVLEWTNHDCPYVAKHYATGNMQNTQEQAKEQ' A
#
# COMPACT_ATOMS: atom_id res chain seq x y z
N MET A 1 -27.25 33.49 -18.93
CA MET A 1 -25.80 33.39 -19.22
C MET A 1 -24.92 33.28 -17.96
N LYS A 2 -25.12 34.11 -16.91
CA LYS A 2 -24.28 34.10 -15.69
C LYS A 2 -24.33 32.80 -14.88
N TYR A 3 -25.48 32.11 -14.85
CA TYR A 3 -25.65 30.83 -14.16
C TYR A 3 -25.30 29.60 -15.03
N LEU A 4 -25.14 29.79 -16.35
CA LEU A 4 -24.82 28.69 -17.27
C LEU A 4 -23.36 28.23 -17.11
N ILE A 5 -22.47 29.16 -16.71
CA ILE A 5 -21.07 28.87 -16.37
C ILE A 5 -20.98 28.17 -15.00
N SER A 6 -21.90 28.46 -14.06
CA SER A 6 -21.93 27.84 -12.73
C SER A 6 -22.39 26.38 -12.74
N LEU A 7 -23.20 25.97 -13.72
CA LEU A 7 -23.62 24.57 -13.88
C LEU A 7 -22.52 23.66 -14.46
N LEU A 8 -21.55 24.24 -15.18
CA LEU A 8 -20.45 23.49 -15.80
C LEU A 8 -19.34 23.10 -14.80
N PHE A 9 -19.33 23.70 -13.61
CA PHE A 9 -18.30 23.46 -12.58
C PHE A 9 -18.64 22.30 -11.61
N LEU A 10 -19.84 21.73 -11.69
CA LEU A 10 -20.33 20.66 -10.81
C LEU A 10 -20.02 19.22 -11.30
N PHE A 11 -19.24 19.06 -12.37
CA PHE A 11 -19.03 17.76 -13.04
C PHE A 11 -17.62 17.15 -12.88
N PHE A 12 -16.84 17.56 -11.86
CA PHE A 12 -15.52 16.99 -11.58
C PHE A 12 -15.43 16.37 -10.17
N ILE A 13 -16.39 15.53 -9.81
CA ILE A 13 -16.23 14.65 -8.64
C ILE A 13 -15.50 13.39 -9.11
N ASN A 14 -14.16 13.39 -8.98
CA ASN A 14 -13.36 12.18 -9.18
C ASN A 14 -13.54 11.29 -7.94
N ILE A 15 -14.28 10.20 -8.08
CA ILE A 15 -14.36 9.16 -7.05
C ILE A 15 -13.14 8.26 -7.23
N THR A 16 -12.10 8.45 -6.41
CA THR A 16 -10.97 7.54 -6.34
C THR A 16 -11.36 6.30 -5.53
N SER A 17 -11.33 5.14 -6.16
CA SER A 17 -11.40 3.83 -5.49
C SER A 17 -10.04 3.15 -5.59
N ALA A 18 -9.52 2.65 -4.47
CA ALA A 18 -8.33 1.81 -4.43
C ALA A 18 -8.75 0.36 -4.22
N SER A 19 -8.35 -0.53 -5.11
CA SER A 19 -8.57 -1.98 -5.01
C SER A 19 -7.40 -2.71 -5.65
N VAL A 20 -7.11 -3.91 -5.18
CA VAL A 20 -6.12 -4.82 -5.75
C VAL A 20 -6.83 -6.12 -6.11
N THR A 21 -6.70 -6.55 -7.35
CA THR A 21 -7.20 -7.85 -7.83
C THR A 21 -6.07 -8.86 -7.82
N THR A 22 -6.34 -10.05 -7.30
CA THR A 22 -5.41 -11.19 -7.36
C THR A 22 -5.27 -11.70 -8.80
N ASP A 23 -4.23 -12.50 -9.04
CA ASP A 23 -3.94 -13.16 -10.33
C ASP A 23 -3.61 -12.23 -11.51
N LEU A 24 -3.53 -10.91 -11.25
CA LEU A 24 -2.95 -9.92 -12.14
C LEU A 24 -1.58 -9.48 -11.63
N SER A 25 -0.79 -8.85 -12.51
CA SER A 25 0.45 -8.19 -12.10
C SER A 25 0.18 -7.18 -10.99
N ALA A 26 1.01 -7.22 -9.94
CA ALA A 26 0.93 -6.25 -8.85
C ALA A 26 1.12 -4.82 -9.40
N PRO A 27 0.30 -3.83 -8.96
CA PRO A 27 0.45 -2.45 -9.39
C PRO A 27 1.84 -1.89 -9.05
N SER A 28 2.44 -1.13 -9.96
CA SER A 28 3.72 -0.47 -9.69
C SER A 28 3.59 0.58 -8.60
N PHE A 29 4.64 0.70 -7.79
CA PHE A 29 4.80 1.77 -6.81
C PHE A 29 6.27 2.19 -6.74
N GLU A 30 6.48 3.41 -6.26
CA GLU A 30 7.77 3.95 -5.84
C GLU A 30 7.56 4.69 -4.51
N LEU A 31 8.37 4.36 -3.52
CA LEU A 31 8.29 4.90 -2.15
C LEU A 31 9.69 5.22 -1.64
N VAL A 32 9.78 6.10 -0.64
CA VAL A 32 11.02 6.39 0.07
C VAL A 32 11.13 5.47 1.28
N ASP A 33 12.25 4.77 1.42
CA ASP A 33 12.50 3.91 2.57
C ASP A 33 12.92 4.71 3.82
N SER A 34 13.15 4.01 4.95
CA SER A 34 13.56 4.61 6.21
C SER A 34 14.95 5.28 6.19
N HIS A 35 15.74 5.07 5.12
CA HIS A 35 17.06 5.64 4.93
C HIS A 35 17.06 6.78 3.88
N GLY A 36 15.90 7.14 3.33
CA GLY A 36 15.77 8.20 2.33
C GLY A 36 16.04 7.75 0.90
N LYS A 37 16.09 6.44 0.63
CA LYS A 37 16.31 5.90 -0.72
C LYS A 37 14.96 5.64 -1.40
N ASN A 38 14.85 6.01 -2.67
CA ASN A 38 13.72 5.59 -3.51
C ASN A 38 13.80 4.09 -3.82
N ILE A 39 12.71 3.39 -3.55
CA ILE A 39 12.51 1.96 -3.81
C ILE A 39 11.27 1.79 -4.67
N SER A 40 11.39 1.05 -5.76
CA SER A 40 10.27 0.66 -6.62
C SER A 40 9.99 -0.83 -6.55
N LEU A 41 8.76 -1.24 -6.89
CA LEU A 41 8.39 -2.64 -7.02
C LEU A 41 9.36 -3.41 -7.95
N SER A 42 9.76 -2.79 -9.06
CA SER A 42 10.68 -3.39 -10.03
C SER A 42 12.10 -3.67 -9.48
N ASN A 43 12.50 -3.06 -8.36
CA ASN A 43 13.77 -3.38 -7.73
C ASN A 43 13.83 -4.81 -7.18
N PHE A 44 12.68 -5.47 -7.03
CA PHE A 44 12.56 -6.81 -6.46
C PHE A 44 12.20 -7.89 -7.49
N GLU A 45 12.30 -7.60 -8.79
CA GLU A 45 12.00 -8.56 -9.87
C GLU A 45 12.69 -9.91 -9.64
N GLY A 46 11.94 -11.00 -9.87
CA GLY A 46 12.40 -12.37 -9.66
C GLY A 46 12.30 -12.88 -8.21
N ASN A 47 11.94 -12.05 -7.24
CA ASN A 47 11.72 -12.46 -5.86
C ASN A 47 10.23 -12.49 -5.50
N THR A 48 9.84 -13.44 -4.65
CA THR A 48 8.57 -13.35 -3.93
C THR A 48 8.66 -12.23 -2.91
N ILE A 49 7.68 -11.32 -2.93
CA ILE A 49 7.61 -10.19 -2.01
C ILE A 49 6.33 -10.26 -1.18
N VAL A 50 6.42 -9.83 0.08
CA VAL A 50 5.29 -9.65 0.98
C VAL A 50 5.23 -8.18 1.37
N LEU A 51 4.11 -7.52 1.07
CA LEU A 51 3.87 -6.13 1.47
C LEU A 51 3.13 -6.12 2.81
N GLU A 52 3.70 -5.46 3.80
CA GLU A 52 3.10 -5.28 5.13
C GLU A 52 2.74 -3.82 5.35
N TRP A 53 1.46 -3.55 5.64
CA TRP A 53 1.00 -2.24 6.08
C TRP A 53 0.95 -2.22 7.60
N THR A 54 1.79 -1.39 8.20
CA THR A 54 1.93 -1.29 9.65
C THR A 54 1.66 0.15 10.12
N ASN A 55 1.16 0.25 11.35
CA ASN A 55 1.02 1.50 12.08
C ASN A 55 1.53 1.27 13.51
N HIS A 56 2.67 1.86 13.85
CA HIS A 56 3.33 1.64 15.13
C HIS A 56 2.53 2.20 16.33
N ASP A 57 1.65 3.17 16.10
CA ASP A 57 0.77 3.74 17.14
C ASP A 57 -0.51 2.91 17.35
N CYS A 58 -0.78 1.94 16.48
CA CYS A 58 -1.98 1.10 16.59
C CYS A 58 -1.76 0.01 17.66
N PRO A 59 -2.60 -0.04 18.73
CA PRO A 59 -2.42 -1.03 19.80
C PRO A 59 -2.58 -2.48 19.32
N TYR A 60 -3.33 -2.72 18.24
CA TYR A 60 -3.46 -4.05 17.65
C TYR A 60 -2.18 -4.51 16.96
N VAL A 61 -1.53 -3.61 16.21
CA VAL A 61 -0.22 -3.89 15.59
C VAL A 61 0.81 -4.13 16.68
N ALA A 62 0.90 -3.23 17.67
CA ALA A 62 1.83 -3.35 18.78
C ALA A 62 1.71 -4.69 19.51
N LYS A 63 0.49 -5.19 19.73
CA LYS A 63 0.25 -6.52 20.32
C LYS A 63 0.89 -7.66 19.50
N HIS A 64 0.72 -7.68 18.18
CA HIS A 64 1.26 -8.76 17.34
C HIS A 64 2.79 -8.73 17.29
N TYR A 65 3.40 -7.55 17.32
CA TYR A 65 4.85 -7.40 17.39
C TYR A 65 5.41 -7.73 18.78
N ALA A 66 4.75 -7.32 19.86
CA ALA A 66 5.20 -7.56 21.25
C ALA A 66 5.15 -9.03 21.66
N THR A 67 4.26 -9.82 21.04
CA THR A 67 4.10 -11.24 21.31
C THR A 67 4.94 -12.15 20.41
N GLY A 68 5.68 -11.59 19.44
CA GLY A 68 6.44 -12.38 18.46
C GLY A 68 5.57 -12.95 17.32
N ASN A 69 4.27 -12.68 17.30
CA ASN A 69 3.36 -13.27 16.31
C ASN A 69 3.66 -12.80 14.88
N MET A 70 3.95 -11.51 14.68
CA MET A 70 4.33 -11.02 13.35
C MET A 70 5.65 -11.61 12.88
N GLN A 71 6.63 -11.70 13.78
CA GLN A 71 7.97 -12.21 13.49
C GLN A 71 7.89 -13.69 13.07
N ASN A 72 7.13 -14.51 13.80
CA ASN A 72 6.90 -15.91 13.42
C ASN A 72 6.21 -16.03 12.05
N THR A 73 5.27 -15.14 11.74
CA THR A 73 4.61 -15.10 10.41
C THR A 73 5.61 -14.74 9.31
N GLN A 74 6.48 -13.75 9.55
CA GLN A 74 7.52 -13.32 8.62
C GLN A 74 8.57 -14.43 8.40
N GLU A 75 8.89 -15.23 9.41
CA GLU A 75 9.75 -16.41 9.27
C GLU A 75 9.10 -17.48 8.37
N GLN A 76 7.84 -17.82 8.63
CA GLN A 76 7.11 -18.78 7.79
C GLN A 76 7.01 -18.34 6.33
N ALA A 77 6.84 -17.03 6.08
CA ALA A 77 6.79 -16.49 4.72
C ALA A 77 8.12 -16.61 3.96
N LYS A 78 9.26 -16.76 4.65
CA LYS A 78 10.57 -16.99 4.01
C LYS A 78 10.78 -18.45 3.60
N GLU A 79 10.04 -19.38 4.21
CA GLU A 79 10.16 -20.82 3.97
C GLU A 79 9.26 -21.31 2.84
N GLN A 80 8.38 -20.46 2.30
CA GLN A 80 7.54 -20.73 1.13
C GLN A 80 8.27 -20.40 -0.17
#